data_AF-A0A356WZ02-F1
#
_entry.id   AF-A0A356WZ02-F1
#
_cell.length_a   1.000
_cell.length_b   1.000
_cell.length_c   1.000
_cell.angle_alpha   90.00
_cell.angle_beta   90.00
_cell.angle_gamma   90.00
#
_symmetry.space_group_name_H-M   'P 1'
#
loop_
_entity.id
_entity.type
_entity.pdbx_description
1 polymer ?
#
loop_
_entity_poly.entity_id
_entity_poly.type
_entity_poly.pdbx_seq_one_letter_code
_entity_poly.pdbx_strand_id
1 'polypeptide(L)'
;VKLIGGLDYTYKVKGDNQAYPEILDRSTQENALDAMLATITPEALALPENLLELIPPRPAGLGYSRELFKGNTGPALDALGIAETAADLPVSLILNPDRANRLVEYSA
;
A
#
# COMPACT_ATOMS: atom_id res chain seq x y z
N VAL A 1 -0.78 -6.71 -5.57
CA VAL A 1 -1.89 -5.73 -5.69
C VAL A 1 -2.77 -5.91 -6.93
N LYS A 2 -2.21 -5.98 -8.16
CA LYS A 2 -3.01 -6.07 -9.40
C LYS A 2 -4.05 -7.21 -9.40
N LEU A 3 -3.73 -8.28 -8.66
CA LEU A 3 -4.56 -9.47 -8.50
C LEU A 3 -5.88 -9.23 -7.73
N ILE A 4 -5.95 -8.22 -6.86
CA ILE A 4 -7.19 -7.88 -6.14
C ILE A 4 -8.12 -7.13 -7.09
N GLY A 5 -9.35 -7.59 -7.25
CA GLY A 5 -10.31 -7.03 -8.22
C GLY A 5 -10.40 -7.81 -9.53
N GLY A 6 -10.09 -9.10 -9.49
CA GLY A 6 -10.56 -10.10 -10.46
C GLY A 6 -9.85 -10.18 -11.79
N LEU A 7 -8.79 -9.42 -12.05
CA LEU A 7 -8.11 -9.44 -13.35
C LEU A 7 -6.59 -9.36 -13.18
N ASP A 8 -5.90 -10.40 -13.66
CA ASP A 8 -4.47 -10.30 -13.93
C ASP A 8 -4.27 -9.78 -15.35
N TYR A 9 -3.49 -8.72 -15.50
CA TYR A 9 -3.28 -8.11 -16.80
C TYR A 9 -1.88 -7.53 -16.93
N THR A 10 -1.39 -7.65 -18.16
CA THR A 10 -0.19 -6.96 -18.63
C THR A 10 -0.61 -5.84 -19.58
N TYR A 11 0.30 -4.91 -19.83
CA TYR A 11 0.05 -3.82 -20.79
C TYR A 11 0.44 -4.28 -22.19
N LYS A 12 -0.20 -5.37 -22.64
CA LYS A 12 0.06 -5.99 -23.94
C LYS A 12 -0.16 -4.98 -25.07
N VAL A 13 0.85 -4.80 -25.93
CA VAL A 13 0.79 -3.95 -27.13
C VAL A 13 0.93 -4.80 -28.40
N LYS A 14 0.53 -4.22 -29.54
CA LYS A 14 0.63 -4.89 -30.85
C LYS A 14 2.08 -5.26 -31.16
N GLY A 15 2.34 -6.55 -31.39
CA GLY A 15 3.65 -7.07 -31.76
C GLY A 15 4.53 -7.51 -30.58
N ASP A 16 4.03 -7.48 -29.35
CA ASP A 16 4.74 -8.04 -28.20
C ASP A 16 4.32 -9.49 -27.87
N ASN A 17 5.02 -10.10 -26.91
CA ASN A 17 4.79 -11.45 -26.41
C ASN A 17 4.20 -11.49 -24.98
N GLN A 18 3.57 -10.42 -24.51
CA GLN A 18 2.95 -10.44 -23.17
C GLN A 18 1.66 -11.28 -23.15
N ALA A 19 1.30 -11.81 -21.99
CA ALA A 19 0.08 -12.60 -21.81
C ALA A 19 -1.18 -11.73 -21.94
N TYR A 20 -2.29 -12.33 -22.41
CA TYR A 20 -3.57 -11.65 -22.41
C TYR A 20 -4.11 -11.50 -20.98
N PRO A 21 -4.97 -10.50 -20.73
CA PRO A 21 -5.64 -10.38 -19.43
C PRO A 21 -6.52 -11.59 -19.14
N GLU A 22 -6.47 -12.08 -17.90
CA GLU A 22 -7.23 -13.25 -17.45
C GLU A 22 -7.97 -12.96 -16.14
N ILE A 23 -9.21 -13.48 -16.06
CA ILE A 23 -10.00 -13.40 -14.83
C ILE A 23 -9.42 -14.36 -13.80
N LEU A 24 -9.17 -13.84 -12.61
CA LEU A 24 -8.58 -14.63 -11.52
C LEU A 24 -9.66 -15.36 -10.72
N ASP A 25 -9.35 -16.58 -10.34
CA ASP A 25 -10.17 -17.34 -9.42
C ASP A 25 -10.19 -16.67 -8.03
N ARG A 26 -11.25 -16.96 -7.25
CA ARG A 26 -11.44 -16.42 -5.91
C ARG A 26 -10.26 -16.68 -4.97
N SER A 27 -9.72 -17.89 -4.98
CA SER A 27 -8.68 -18.28 -4.03
C SER A 27 -7.38 -17.49 -4.25
N THR A 28 -7.02 -17.22 -5.51
CA THR A 28 -5.88 -16.36 -5.84
C THR A 28 -6.07 -14.93 -5.32
N GLN A 29 -7.29 -14.39 -5.43
CA GLN A 29 -7.60 -13.05 -4.94
C GLN A 29 -7.59 -12.95 -3.41
N GLU A 30 -8.17 -13.95 -2.73
CA GLU A 30 -8.17 -14.05 -1.26
C GLU A 30 -6.73 -14.15 -0.73
N ASN A 31 -5.90 -15.02 -1.30
CA ASN A 31 -4.48 -15.11 -0.94
C ASN A 31 -3.72 -13.79 -1.15
N ALA A 32 -4.02 -13.07 -2.24
CA ALA A 32 -3.43 -11.76 -2.50
C ALA A 32 -3.90 -10.69 -1.50
N LEU A 33 -5.14 -10.76 -1.07
CA LEU A 33 -5.70 -9.89 -0.03
C LEU A 33 -5.04 -10.18 1.33
N ASP A 34 -4.94 -11.43 1.72
CA ASP A 34 -4.30 -11.85 2.98
C ASP A 34 -2.83 -11.40 3.03
N ALA A 35 -2.09 -11.57 1.93
CA ALA A 35 -0.72 -11.08 1.82
C ALA A 35 -0.62 -9.55 1.97
N MET A 36 -1.60 -8.79 1.47
CA MET A 36 -1.64 -7.35 1.66
C MET A 36 -2.01 -6.97 3.10
N LEU A 37 -2.98 -7.65 3.71
CA LEU A 37 -3.39 -7.42 5.10
C LEU A 37 -2.24 -7.71 6.09
N ALA A 38 -1.39 -8.70 5.79
CA ALA A 38 -0.19 -8.98 6.59
C ALA A 38 0.77 -7.77 6.67
N THR A 39 0.77 -6.89 5.66
CA THR A 39 1.65 -5.71 5.63
C THR A 39 1.19 -4.54 6.50
N ILE A 40 -0.07 -4.57 6.97
CA ILE A 40 -0.64 -3.52 7.82
C ILE A 40 -0.91 -4.00 9.25
N THR A 41 -0.32 -5.14 9.63
CA THR A 41 -0.35 -5.61 11.02
C THR A 41 0.44 -4.66 11.92
N PRO A 42 0.08 -4.53 13.21
CA PRO A 42 0.86 -3.73 14.15
C PRO A 42 2.34 -4.10 14.16
N GLU A 43 2.65 -5.39 14.08
CA GLU A 43 4.02 -5.91 14.08
C GLU A 43 4.79 -5.53 12.80
N ALA A 44 4.13 -5.50 11.64
CA ALA A 44 4.73 -5.07 10.38
C ALA A 44 4.94 -3.55 10.31
N LEU A 45 4.07 -2.77 10.95
CA LEU A 45 4.12 -1.30 10.95
C LEU A 45 4.97 -0.72 12.09
N ALA A 46 5.23 -1.50 13.14
CA ALA A 46 6.02 -1.07 14.29
C ALA A 46 7.48 -0.80 13.89
N LEU A 47 7.95 0.40 14.19
CA LEU A 47 9.37 0.72 14.06
C LEU A 47 10.16 0.13 15.24
N PRO A 48 11.34 -0.45 14.99
CA PRO A 48 12.25 -0.84 16.05
C PRO A 48 12.62 0.36 16.93
N GLU A 49 12.66 0.18 18.25
CA GLU A 49 12.97 1.25 19.21
C GLU A 49 14.30 1.94 18.92
N ASN A 50 15.32 1.15 18.56
CA ASN A 50 16.63 1.68 18.21
C ASN A 50 16.63 2.58 16.97
N LEU A 51 15.64 2.44 16.07
CA LEU A 51 15.49 3.32 14.92
C LEU A 51 14.81 4.64 15.30
N LEU A 52 13.85 4.60 16.24
CA LEU A 52 13.18 5.80 16.74
C LEU A 52 14.17 6.75 17.42
N GLU A 53 15.15 6.22 18.16
CA GLU A 53 16.20 7.00 18.81
C GLU A 53 17.13 7.72 17.81
N LEU A 54 17.23 7.23 16.57
CA LEU A 54 18.07 7.80 15.52
C LEU A 54 17.42 8.93 14.74
N ILE A 55 16.11 9.18 14.93
CA ILE A 55 15.36 10.19 14.17
C ILE A 55 15.13 11.41 15.07
N PRO A 56 16.02 12.42 15.03
CA PRO A 56 15.87 13.60 15.86
C PRO A 56 14.71 14.48 15.40
N PRO A 57 14.20 15.36 16.28
CA PRO A 57 13.33 16.46 15.87
C PRO A 57 13.96 17.27 14.75
N ARG A 58 13.13 17.74 13.83
CA ARG A 58 13.60 18.48 12.67
C ARG A 58 14.21 19.83 13.09
N PRO A 59 15.43 20.17 12.60
CA PRO A 59 16.06 21.45 12.89
C PRO A 59 15.24 22.65 12.42
N ALA A 60 15.31 23.74 13.18
CA ALA A 60 14.70 25.02 12.79
C ALA A 60 15.28 25.54 11.47
N GLY A 61 14.43 26.19 10.66
CA GLY A 61 14.82 26.77 9.37
C GLY A 61 14.80 25.82 8.18
N LEU A 62 14.59 24.51 8.38
CA LEU A 62 14.41 23.55 7.29
C LEU A 62 12.92 23.40 6.93
N GLY A 63 12.56 23.67 5.68
CA GLY A 63 11.19 23.58 5.17
C GLY A 63 10.72 22.14 4.95
N TYR A 64 9.40 21.93 4.91
CA TYR A 64 8.79 20.61 4.68
C TYR A 64 8.84 20.22 3.20
N SER A 65 8.97 18.91 2.91
CA SER A 65 8.91 18.34 1.56
C SER A 65 7.97 17.13 1.52
N ARG A 66 7.65 16.66 0.30
CA ARG A 66 6.82 15.46 0.07
C ARG A 66 7.46 14.17 0.61
N GLU A 67 8.76 14.18 0.86
CA GLU A 67 9.51 13.02 1.35
C GLU A 67 9.49 12.90 2.88
N LEU A 68 8.92 13.89 3.57
CA LEU A 68 8.77 13.85 5.02
C LEU A 68 7.48 13.12 5.41
N PHE A 69 7.57 12.33 6.47
CA PHE A 69 6.40 11.77 7.13
C PHE A 69 5.48 12.89 7.62
N LYS A 70 4.17 12.67 7.47
CA LYS A 70 3.17 13.53 8.11
C LYS A 70 3.09 13.12 9.58
N GLY A 71 3.21 14.09 10.47
CA GLY A 71 3.11 13.87 11.92
C GLY A 71 2.16 14.85 12.57
N ASN A 72 1.53 14.42 13.65
CA ASN A 72 0.51 15.15 14.40
C ASN A 72 1.06 15.74 15.72
N THR A 73 2.33 15.47 16.06
CA THR A 73 2.99 15.88 17.31
C THR A 73 3.91 17.10 17.16
N GLY A 74 3.77 17.86 16.06
CA GLY A 74 4.60 19.03 15.81
C GLY A 74 6.06 18.67 15.46
N PRO A 75 7.07 19.39 15.99
CA PRO A 75 8.49 19.12 15.66
C PRO A 75 9.04 17.80 16.18
N ALA A 76 8.38 17.20 17.19
CA ALA A 76 8.76 15.92 17.75
C ALA A 76 8.40 14.76 16.80
N LEU A 77 9.14 13.66 16.89
CA LEU A 77 8.89 12.45 16.11
C LEU A 77 7.51 11.86 16.42
N ASP A 78 6.67 11.70 15.39
CA ASP A 78 5.40 11.00 15.47
C ASP A 78 5.56 9.58 14.90
N ALA A 79 5.81 8.59 15.76
CA ALA A 79 5.95 7.20 15.34
C ALA A 79 4.65 6.64 14.74
N LEU A 80 3.48 7.10 15.22
CA LEU A 80 2.19 6.66 14.69
C LEU A 80 1.93 7.25 13.31
N GLY A 81 2.30 8.51 13.08
CA GLY A 81 2.23 9.14 11.75
C GLY A 81 3.09 8.43 10.69
N ILE A 82 4.23 7.85 11.10
CA ILE A 82 5.07 7.02 10.22
C ILE A 82 4.33 5.72 9.85
N ALA A 83 3.78 5.02 10.85
CA ALA A 83 3.00 3.80 10.63
C ALA A 83 1.76 4.06 9.76
N GLU A 84 1.05 5.16 10.00
CA GLU A 84 -0.09 5.62 9.19
C GLU A 84 0.32 5.85 7.74
N THR A 85 1.43 6.56 7.50
CA THR A 85 1.95 6.81 6.16
C THR A 85 2.29 5.50 5.42
N ALA A 86 2.84 4.52 6.14
CA ALA A 86 3.14 3.21 5.57
C ALA A 86 1.87 2.41 5.24
N ALA A 87 0.83 2.49 6.07
CA ALA A 87 -0.44 1.79 5.88
C ALA A 87 -1.35 2.42 4.80
N ASP A 88 -1.20 3.71 4.51
CA ASP A 88 -2.02 4.43 3.51
C ASP A 88 -1.95 3.79 2.10
N LEU A 89 -0.74 3.41 1.67
CA LEU A 89 -0.55 2.80 0.35
C LEU A 89 -1.27 1.44 0.19
N PRO A 90 -1.07 0.43 1.05
CA PRO A 90 -1.79 -0.84 0.91
C PRO A 90 -3.30 -0.67 1.05
N VAL A 91 -3.77 0.15 1.99
CA VAL A 91 -5.21 0.38 2.21
C VAL A 91 -5.85 1.05 1.00
N SER A 92 -5.26 2.11 0.44
CA SER A 92 -5.78 2.80 -0.75
C SER A 92 -5.85 1.87 -1.98
N LEU A 93 -4.92 0.93 -2.07
CA LEU A 93 -4.88 -0.04 -3.15
C LEU A 93 -5.89 -1.19 -3.00
N ILE A 94 -6.17 -1.64 -1.77
CA ILE A 94 -7.22 -2.61 -1.45
C ILE A 94 -8.59 -1.99 -1.73
N LEU A 95 -8.80 -0.75 -1.28
CA LEU A 95 -10.07 -0.03 -1.38
C LEU A 95 -10.24 0.72 -2.70
N ASN A 96 -9.57 0.29 -3.77
CA ASN A 96 -9.70 0.95 -5.06
C ASN A 96 -11.10 0.70 -5.66
N PRO A 97 -11.88 1.76 -5.96
CA PRO A 97 -13.28 1.62 -6.38
C PRO A 97 -13.43 0.94 -7.74
N ASP A 98 -12.53 1.20 -8.70
CA ASP A 98 -12.58 0.55 -10.02
C ASP A 98 -12.33 -0.95 -9.89
N ARG A 99 -11.46 -1.36 -8.97
CA ARG A 99 -11.21 -2.78 -8.69
C ARG A 99 -12.39 -3.46 -8.01
N ALA A 100 -13.08 -2.76 -7.11
CA ALA A 100 -14.30 -3.26 -6.49
C ALA A 100 -15.43 -3.46 -7.52
N ASN A 101 -15.61 -2.50 -8.44
CA ASN A 101 -16.60 -2.62 -9.52
C ASN A 101 -16.34 -3.84 -10.41
N ARG A 102 -15.07 -4.14 -10.73
CA ARG A 102 -14.69 -5.33 -11.51
C ARG A 102 -15.13 -6.65 -10.86
N LEU A 103 -15.16 -6.75 -9.53
CA LEU A 103 -15.63 -7.96 -8.86
C LEU A 103 -17.10 -8.25 -9.18
N VAL A 104 -17.93 -7.21 -9.23
CA VAL A 104 -19.35 -7.31 -9.60
C VAL A 104 -19.49 -7.70 -11.08
N GLU A 105 -18.77 -7.02 -11.96
CA GLU A 105 -18.78 -7.30 -13.42
C GLU A 105 -18.36 -8.75 -13.73
N TYR A 106 -17.35 -9.26 -13.03
CA TYR A 106 -16.80 -10.60 -13.29
C TYR A 106 -17.51 -11.72 -12.52
N SER A 107 -18.51 -11.40 -11.68
CA SER A 107 -19.13 -12.37 -10.76
C SER A 107 -18.10 -13.13 -9.91
N ALA A 108 -17.02 -12.45 -9.52
CA ALA A 108 -15.86 -13.02 -8.82
C ALA A 108 -15.98 -12.88 -7.29
#